data_AF-T1F8V1-F1
#
_entry.id   AF-T1F8V1-F1
#
_cell.length_a   1.000
_cell.length_b   1.000
_cell.length_c   1.000
_cell.angle_alpha   90.00
_cell.angle_beta   90.00
_cell.angle_gamma   90.00
#
_symmetry.space_group_name_H-M   'P 1'
#
loop_
_entity.id
_entity.type
_entity.pdbx_description
1 polymer ?
#
loop_
_entity_poly.entity_id
_entity_poly.type
_entity_poly.pdbx_seq_one_letter_code
_entity_poly.pdbx_strand_id
1 'polypeptide(L)'
;MVTTRNSVAIDATIELVAMQNSSLPLWEWAHCLDNDSEDDGSAAALEYCQFETFNASCVNYTSSSSSSPPSSSSSFSWIILIEKATYGRMRTGRCVAKDYGHIGCSNDVSPILDAMCSGKFTCSVPVPTLRSIIQPCPKDLISYLNVSYRCVSGKIVGMCGSVG
;
A
#
# COMPACT_ATOMS: atom_id res chain seq x y z
N MET A 1 -0.42 -8.23 -42.59
CA MET A 1 -0.37 -9.59 -42.01
C MET A 1 0.28 -9.45 -40.64
N VAL A 2 -0.54 -9.38 -39.59
CA VAL A 2 -0.11 -9.19 -38.20
C VAL A 2 -0.21 -10.56 -37.54
N THR A 3 0.93 -11.13 -37.17
CA THR A 3 1.01 -12.42 -36.48
C THR A 3 0.78 -12.20 -34.98
N THR A 4 -0.09 -13.05 -34.45
CA THR A 4 -0.79 -13.02 -33.18
C THR A 4 0.12 -13.22 -31.96
N ARG A 5 -0.19 -12.51 -30.87
CA ARG A 5 0.41 -12.67 -29.54
C ARG A 5 -0.06 -13.98 -28.88
N ASN A 6 0.90 -14.76 -28.39
CA ASN A 6 0.67 -15.84 -27.42
C ASN A 6 0.36 -15.23 -26.04
N SER A 7 -0.85 -15.46 -25.53
CA SER A 7 -1.18 -15.27 -24.12
C SER A 7 -1.54 -16.63 -23.55
N VAL A 8 -0.68 -17.16 -22.67
CA VAL A 8 -0.93 -18.37 -21.89
C VAL A 8 -1.93 -18.01 -20.80
N ALA A 9 -3.16 -18.51 -20.91
CA ALA A 9 -4.14 -18.51 -19.83
C ALA A 9 -3.80 -19.67 -18.88
N ILE A 10 -3.51 -19.36 -17.63
CA ILE A 10 -3.38 -20.33 -16.54
C ILE A 10 -4.78 -20.62 -16.00
N ASP A 11 -5.20 -21.87 -16.20
CA ASP A 11 -6.42 -22.50 -15.74
C ASP A 11 -6.40 -22.66 -14.22
N ALA A 12 -7.41 -22.13 -13.54
CA ALA A 12 -7.65 -22.40 -12.12
C ALA A 12 -9.12 -22.85 -11.97
N THR A 13 -9.35 -24.13 -12.20
CA THR A 13 -10.60 -24.82 -11.86
C THR A 13 -10.53 -25.29 -10.40
N ILE A 14 -11.27 -24.62 -9.51
CA ILE A 14 -11.56 -25.10 -8.15
C ILE A 14 -12.99 -25.64 -8.15
N GLU A 15 -13.14 -26.94 -7.90
CA GLU A 15 -14.44 -27.57 -7.68
C GLU A 15 -14.98 -27.21 -6.29
N LEU A 16 -16.14 -26.54 -6.26
CA LEU A 16 -16.95 -26.36 -5.05
C LEU A 16 -18.04 -27.44 -5.01
N VAL A 17 -17.91 -28.40 -4.09
CA VAL A 17 -19.01 -29.30 -3.73
C VAL A 17 -19.97 -28.55 -2.81
N ALA A 18 -21.14 -28.19 -3.35
CA ALA A 18 -22.24 -27.59 -2.59
C ALA A 18 -23.05 -28.68 -1.87
N MET A 19 -23.16 -28.59 -0.55
CA MET A 19 -24.20 -29.29 0.22
C MET A 19 -25.41 -28.37 0.35
N GLN A 20 -26.48 -28.73 -0.33
CA GLN A 20 -27.77 -28.05 -0.33
C GLN A 20 -28.56 -28.48 0.92
N ASN A 21 -28.89 -27.54 1.82
CA ASN A 21 -30.06 -27.70 2.67
C ASN A 21 -30.81 -26.38 2.84
N SER A 22 -32.12 -26.53 2.72
CA SER A 22 -33.19 -25.56 2.53
C SER A 22 -33.43 -24.61 3.70
N SER A 23 -34.06 -23.47 3.34
CA SER A 23 -34.88 -22.55 4.16
C SER A 23 -34.18 -21.25 4.51
N LEU A 24 -34.09 -20.33 3.54
CA LEU A 24 -34.24 -18.87 3.65
C LEU A 24 -33.96 -18.26 2.25
N PRO A 25 -34.71 -17.23 1.79
CA PRO A 25 -34.43 -16.57 0.52
C PRO A 25 -33.06 -15.87 0.57
N LEU A 26 -32.15 -16.28 -0.31
CA LEU A 26 -30.73 -15.86 -0.38
C LEU A 26 -30.48 -14.44 -0.95
N TRP A 27 -31.47 -13.54 -0.95
CA TRP A 27 -31.31 -12.19 -1.52
C TRP A 27 -31.31 -11.04 -0.48
N GLU A 28 -31.38 -11.33 0.82
CA GLU A 28 -31.59 -10.30 1.86
C GLU A 28 -30.43 -10.02 2.84
N TRP A 29 -29.21 -10.54 2.62
CA TRP A 29 -28.05 -10.22 3.50
C TRP A 29 -26.75 -9.83 2.78
N ALA A 30 -26.75 -9.62 1.47
CA ALA A 30 -25.54 -9.24 0.73
C ALA A 30 -25.37 -7.70 0.57
N HIS A 31 -25.99 -6.90 1.42
CA HIS A 31 -26.01 -5.43 1.29
C HIS A 31 -25.18 -4.69 2.37
N CYS A 32 -23.95 -5.15 2.63
CA CYS A 32 -22.91 -4.35 3.31
C CYS A 32 -21.48 -4.76 2.88
N LEU A 33 -21.32 -5.22 1.65
CA LEU A 33 -20.02 -5.25 0.98
C LEU A 33 -20.19 -4.52 -0.35
N ASP A 34 -20.28 -3.20 -0.27
CA ASP A 34 -19.88 -2.35 -1.39
C ASP A 34 -18.37 -2.58 -1.60
N ASN A 35 -18.06 -3.61 -2.40
CA ASN A 35 -16.85 -3.65 -3.20
C ASN A 35 -17.07 -2.67 -4.35
N ASP A 36 -16.87 -1.38 -4.08
CA ASP A 36 -16.79 -0.39 -5.13
C ASP A 36 -15.48 0.40 -4.97
N SER A 37 -14.82 0.58 -6.11
CA SER A 37 -13.50 1.19 -6.31
C SER A 37 -12.28 0.29 -6.06
N GLU A 38 -12.08 -0.69 -6.96
CA GLU A 38 -10.79 -0.82 -7.65
C GLU A 38 -10.52 0.49 -8.41
N ASP A 39 -10.24 1.56 -7.66
CA ASP A 39 -9.51 2.68 -8.19
C ASP A 39 -8.09 2.11 -8.40
N ASP A 40 -7.71 1.92 -9.65
CA ASP A 40 -6.37 1.58 -10.13
C ASP A 40 -5.36 2.72 -9.81
N GLY A 41 -5.44 3.28 -8.61
CA GLY A 41 -4.39 4.01 -7.95
C GLY A 41 -3.44 3.02 -7.30
N SER A 42 -2.92 2.04 -8.06
CA SER A 42 -1.74 1.27 -7.64
C SER A 42 -0.70 2.30 -7.23
N ALA A 43 -0.45 2.41 -5.92
CA ALA A 43 0.38 3.48 -5.39
C ALA A 43 1.74 3.39 -6.07
N ALA A 44 2.04 4.36 -6.93
CA ALA A 44 3.27 4.33 -7.70
C ALA A 44 4.44 4.31 -6.73
N ALA A 45 5.28 3.28 -6.84
CA ALA A 45 6.42 3.15 -5.95
C ALA A 45 7.44 4.28 -6.23
N LEU A 46 7.69 5.11 -5.22
CA LEU A 46 8.57 6.27 -5.29
C LEU A 46 9.97 5.93 -4.80
N GLU A 47 10.98 6.42 -5.51
CA GLU A 47 12.40 6.29 -5.15
C GLU A 47 12.84 7.50 -4.33
N TYR A 48 13.62 7.31 -3.26
CA TYR A 48 14.23 8.34 -2.41
C TYR A 48 15.72 8.07 -2.19
N CYS A 49 16.57 9.04 -2.49
CA CYS A 49 18.03 8.88 -2.43
C CYS A 49 18.55 8.93 -0.99
N GLN A 50 19.81 8.50 -0.78
CA GLN A 50 20.39 8.29 0.54
C GLN A 50 20.34 9.49 1.50
N PHE A 51 20.26 10.71 0.99
CA PHE A 51 20.20 11.96 1.78
C PHE A 51 18.83 12.63 1.74
N GLU A 52 17.84 12.00 1.10
CA GLU A 52 16.48 12.51 1.04
C GLU A 52 15.67 12.08 2.25
N THR A 53 14.48 12.67 2.36
CA THR A 53 13.50 12.35 3.39
C THR A 53 12.25 11.83 2.71
N PHE A 54 11.83 10.62 3.09
CA PHE A 54 10.51 10.11 2.73
C PHE A 54 9.46 10.95 3.45
N ASN A 55 8.49 11.49 2.70
CA ASN A 55 7.38 12.25 3.25
C ASN A 55 6.06 11.71 2.70
N ALA A 56 5.16 11.29 3.59
CA ALA A 56 3.81 10.86 3.29
C ALA A 56 2.80 11.71 4.05
N SER A 57 1.67 12.03 3.40
CA SER A 57 0.62 12.87 3.98
C SER A 57 -0.76 12.54 3.40
N CYS A 58 -1.73 12.29 4.27
CA CYS A 58 -3.12 11.97 3.92
C CYS A 58 -4.12 13.05 4.40
N VAL A 59 -3.65 14.26 4.73
CA VAL A 59 -4.47 15.31 5.39
C VAL A 59 -5.53 15.98 4.51
N ASN A 60 -5.48 15.83 3.18
CA ASN A 60 -6.36 16.55 2.25
C ASN A 60 -7.34 15.65 1.48
N TYR A 61 -7.54 14.40 1.91
CA TYR A 61 -8.59 13.55 1.36
C TYR A 61 -9.94 13.93 1.97
N THR A 62 -10.43 15.14 1.74
CA THR A 62 -11.87 15.38 1.90
C THR A 62 -12.56 14.71 0.72
N SER A 63 -13.69 14.04 0.96
CA SER A 63 -14.50 13.42 -0.08
C SER A 63 -15.07 14.51 -1.01
N SER A 64 -14.24 15.01 -1.91
CA SER A 64 -14.60 15.98 -2.95
C SER A 64 -15.30 15.31 -4.14
N SER A 65 -15.67 14.03 -4.01
CA SER A 65 -16.38 13.23 -5.01
C SER A 65 -17.82 12.88 -4.61
N SER A 66 -18.44 13.61 -3.68
CA SER A 66 -19.88 13.47 -3.42
C SER A 66 -20.56 14.83 -3.35
N SER A 67 -21.18 15.24 -4.46
CA SER A 67 -22.03 16.42 -4.64
C SER A 67 -23.40 16.28 -3.93
N SER A 68 -23.43 15.66 -2.75
CA SER A 68 -24.62 15.55 -1.91
C SER A 68 -24.26 15.83 -0.45
N PRO A 69 -25.06 16.63 0.27
CA PRO A 69 -24.84 16.90 1.69
C PRO A 69 -24.97 15.59 2.50
N PRO A 70 -24.01 15.21 3.35
CA PRO A 70 -24.13 14.02 4.17
C PRO A 70 -25.13 14.25 5.31
N SER A 71 -26.35 13.73 5.14
CA SER A 71 -27.30 13.52 6.23
C SER A 71 -26.92 12.25 7.01
N SER A 72 -25.88 12.34 7.85
CA SER A 72 -25.58 11.50 9.03
C SER A 72 -24.08 11.55 9.29
N SER A 73 -23.68 12.07 10.46
CA SER A 73 -22.31 12.37 10.89
C SER A 73 -21.34 11.19 10.82
N SER A 74 -20.81 10.90 9.64
CA SER A 74 -19.75 9.91 9.45
C SER A 74 -18.41 10.64 9.26
N SER A 75 -17.68 10.81 10.36
CA SER A 75 -16.31 11.34 10.34
C SER A 75 -15.36 10.23 9.88
N PHE A 76 -15.03 10.20 8.59
CA PHE A 76 -13.96 9.36 8.08
C PHE A 76 -12.60 10.05 8.29
N SER A 77 -11.62 9.30 8.76
CA SER A 77 -10.23 9.75 8.88
C SER A 77 -9.36 8.99 7.88
N TRP A 78 -8.44 9.70 7.22
CA TRP A 78 -7.52 9.11 6.26
C TRP A 78 -6.15 8.90 6.87
N ILE A 79 -5.67 7.68 6.82
CA ILE A 79 -4.38 7.31 7.39
C ILE A 79 -3.47 6.74 6.30
N ILE A 80 -2.17 6.87 6.54
CA ILE A 80 -1.14 6.26 5.71
C ILE A 80 -1.18 4.74 5.95
N LEU A 81 -1.11 3.98 4.87
CA LEU A 81 -0.82 2.55 4.86
C LEU A 81 0.39 2.32 3.95
N ILE A 82 1.49 1.83 4.53
CA ILE A 82 2.66 1.40 3.77
C ILE A 82 2.34 0.06 3.11
N GLU A 83 2.45 -0.01 1.78
CA GLU A 83 2.17 -1.26 1.05
C GLU A 83 3.44 -2.06 0.83
N LYS A 84 4.51 -1.39 0.39
CA LYS A 84 5.81 -2.01 0.16
C LYS A 84 6.91 -0.99 0.32
N ALA A 85 7.98 -1.37 1.00
CA ALA A 85 9.19 -0.57 1.11
C ALA A 85 10.43 -1.46 0.99
N THR A 86 11.35 -1.10 0.12
CA THR A 86 12.62 -1.79 -0.07
C THR A 86 13.77 -0.80 0.01
N TYR A 87 14.85 -1.16 0.68
CA TYR A 87 16.02 -0.32 0.84
C TYR A 87 17.26 -1.04 0.29
N GLY A 88 18.03 -0.37 -0.56
CA GLY A 88 19.24 -0.94 -1.14
C GLY A 88 19.60 -0.33 -2.48
N ARG A 89 20.20 -1.14 -3.35
CA ARG A 89 20.71 -0.74 -4.65
C ARG A 89 20.12 -1.65 -5.74
N MET A 90 18.81 -1.55 -5.96
CA MET A 90 18.05 -2.52 -6.77
C MET A 90 18.31 -2.38 -8.27
N ARG A 91 18.39 -1.15 -8.77
CA ARG A 91 18.62 -0.83 -10.19
C ARG A 91 19.31 0.52 -10.36
N THR A 92 19.83 0.75 -11.55
CA THR A 92 20.25 2.09 -11.98
C THR A 92 19.03 2.99 -12.17
N GLY A 93 19.16 4.26 -11.83
CA GLY A 93 18.06 5.21 -11.80
C GLY A 93 18.51 6.59 -11.34
N ARG A 94 17.60 7.32 -10.70
CA ARG A 94 17.86 8.68 -10.25
C ARG A 94 18.95 8.72 -9.17
N CYS A 95 18.92 7.79 -8.22
CA CYS A 95 19.87 7.75 -7.12
C CYS A 95 21.16 6.98 -7.46
N VAL A 96 21.12 6.12 -8.49
CA VAL A 96 22.26 5.29 -8.92
C VAL A 96 22.51 5.50 -10.41
N ALA A 97 23.35 6.49 -10.73
CA ALA A 97 23.60 6.92 -12.12
C ALA A 97 24.48 5.94 -12.93
N LYS A 98 25.38 5.21 -12.26
CA LYS A 98 26.30 4.26 -12.90
C LYS A 98 26.36 2.96 -12.11
N ASP A 99 26.41 1.87 -12.86
CA ASP A 99 26.68 0.54 -12.32
C ASP A 99 28.19 0.34 -12.16
N TYR A 100 28.67 0.41 -10.92
CA TYR A 100 30.05 0.06 -10.54
C TYR A 100 30.14 -1.38 -10.01
N GLY A 101 29.13 -2.21 -10.31
CA GLY A 101 28.91 -3.52 -9.70
C GLY A 101 27.91 -3.46 -8.54
N HIS A 102 27.50 -4.65 -8.09
CA HIS A 102 26.65 -4.87 -6.91
C HIS A 102 25.24 -4.26 -6.99
N ILE A 103 24.67 -4.15 -8.19
CA ILE A 103 23.23 -3.93 -8.37
C ILE A 103 22.48 -5.22 -7.97
N GLY A 104 21.32 -5.05 -7.32
CA GLY A 104 20.42 -6.14 -6.92
C GLY A 104 20.45 -6.47 -5.43
N CYS A 105 21.35 -5.87 -4.62
CA CYS A 105 21.27 -5.98 -3.16
C CYS A 105 20.16 -5.08 -2.62
N SER A 106 19.24 -5.64 -1.85
CA SER A 106 18.20 -4.88 -1.15
C SER A 106 17.62 -5.70 0.00
N ASN A 107 16.98 -5.03 0.95
CA ASN A 107 16.17 -5.69 1.96
C ASN A 107 14.78 -5.08 1.99
N ASP A 108 13.80 -5.90 2.34
CA ASP A 108 12.46 -5.44 2.68
C ASP A 108 12.52 -4.63 3.99
N VAL A 109 12.07 -3.38 3.92
CA VAL A 109 11.96 -2.47 5.06
C VAL A 109 10.51 -2.04 5.29
N SER A 110 9.55 -2.69 4.62
CA SER A 110 8.11 -2.51 4.84
C SER A 110 7.75 -2.56 6.33
N PRO A 111 8.16 -3.56 7.15
CA PRO A 111 7.78 -3.60 8.56
C PRO A 111 8.35 -2.43 9.38
N ILE A 112 9.51 -1.90 8.98
CA ILE A 112 10.16 -0.77 9.64
C ILE A 112 9.37 0.52 9.34
N LEU A 113 9.02 0.76 8.07
CA LEU A 113 8.24 1.93 7.69
C LEU A 113 6.80 1.84 8.16
N ASP A 114 6.20 0.65 8.13
CA ASP A 114 4.85 0.40 8.62
C ASP A 114 4.74 0.78 10.11
N ALA A 115 5.66 0.29 10.93
CA ALA A 115 5.73 0.65 12.36
C ALA A 115 5.94 2.16 12.61
N MET A 116 6.63 2.87 11.70
CA MET A 116 6.89 4.31 11.84
C MET A 116 5.76 5.19 11.31
N CYS A 117 5.05 4.76 10.26
CA CYS A 117 4.20 5.62 9.45
C CYS A 117 2.75 5.17 9.37
N SER A 118 2.48 3.86 9.36
CA SER A 118 1.11 3.38 9.16
C SER A 118 0.22 3.79 10.33
N GLY A 119 -1.04 4.13 10.02
CA GLY A 119 -1.99 4.67 11.00
C GLY A 119 -1.81 6.15 11.33
N LYS A 120 -0.81 6.83 10.78
CA LYS A 120 -0.62 8.28 10.95
C LYS A 120 -1.20 9.06 9.78
N PHE A 121 -1.54 10.32 10.02
CA PHE A 121 -1.96 11.26 8.97
C PHE A 121 -0.77 11.80 8.15
N THR A 122 0.37 11.96 8.80
CA THR A 122 1.63 12.42 8.19
C THR A 122 2.79 11.59 8.72
N CYS A 123 3.79 11.36 7.87
CA CYS A 123 5.03 10.69 8.25
C CYS A 123 6.21 11.32 7.52
N SER A 124 7.33 11.46 8.23
CA SER A 124 8.59 11.94 7.67
C SER A 124 9.74 11.08 8.19
N VAL A 125 10.45 10.41 7.29
CA VAL A 125 11.54 9.50 7.65
C VAL A 125 12.79 9.86 6.84
N PRO A 126 13.87 10.35 7.47
CA PRO A 126 15.14 10.55 6.79
C PRO A 126 15.72 9.21 6.34
N VAL A 127 16.02 9.06 5.05
CA VAL A 127 16.63 7.83 4.50
C VAL A 127 17.93 7.43 5.20
N PRO A 128 18.80 8.34 5.69
CA PRO A 128 19.98 7.97 6.47
C PRO A 128 19.68 7.17 7.75
N THR A 129 18.47 7.29 8.31
CA THR A 129 18.06 6.53 9.50
C THR A 129 18.01 5.03 9.19
N LEU A 130 17.54 4.66 7.99
CA LEU A 130 17.48 3.26 7.54
C LEU A 130 18.87 2.67 7.39
N ARG A 131 19.85 3.45 6.93
CA ARG A 131 21.26 3.04 6.84
C ARG A 131 21.85 2.61 8.18
N SER A 132 21.39 3.22 9.27
CA SER A 132 21.86 2.91 10.62
C SER A 132 21.23 1.63 11.19
N ILE A 133 20.05 1.26 10.69
CA ILE A 133 19.29 0.08 11.14
C ILE A 133 19.64 -1.14 10.29
N ILE A 134 19.77 -0.98 8.97
CA ILE A 134 19.99 -2.06 8.02
C ILE A 134 20.96 -1.69 6.91
N GLN A 135 21.87 -2.62 6.59
CA GLN A 135 22.89 -2.48 5.55
C GLN A 135 22.91 -3.73 4.65
N PRO A 136 22.01 -3.82 3.65
CA PRO A 136 21.97 -4.97 2.74
C PRO A 136 23.09 -4.97 1.71
N CYS A 137 23.73 -3.81 1.50
CA CYS A 137 24.82 -3.61 0.55
C CYS A 137 26.10 -3.19 1.30
N PRO A 138 27.29 -3.37 0.70
CA PRO A 138 28.54 -2.82 1.22
C PRO A 138 28.44 -1.33 1.56
N LYS A 139 29.04 -0.92 2.68
CA LYS A 139 28.88 0.43 3.25
C LYS A 139 29.36 1.55 2.32
N ASP A 140 30.26 1.26 1.40
CA ASP A 140 30.83 2.23 0.44
C ASP A 140 29.89 2.50 -0.74
N LEU A 141 28.80 1.74 -0.88
CA LEU A 141 27.86 1.88 -1.97
C LEU A 141 26.64 2.73 -1.58
N ILE A 142 26.28 3.62 -2.49
CA ILE A 142 25.05 4.40 -2.40
C ILE A 142 23.85 3.46 -2.48
N SER A 143 22.97 3.55 -1.49
CA SER A 143 21.68 2.86 -1.40
C SER A 143 20.55 3.87 -1.39
N TYR A 144 19.38 3.47 -1.87
CA TYR A 144 18.18 4.29 -1.94
C TYR A 144 16.98 3.51 -1.39
N LEU A 145 15.94 4.24 -1.02
CA LEU A 145 14.66 3.69 -0.58
C LEU A 145 13.69 3.69 -1.76
N ASN A 146 12.96 2.60 -1.96
CA ASN A 146 11.83 2.54 -2.87
C ASN A 146 10.58 2.16 -2.05
N VAL A 147 9.56 3.01 -2.05
CA VAL A 147 8.38 2.85 -1.19
C VAL A 147 7.09 3.14 -1.95
N SER A 148 6.06 2.32 -1.75
CA SER A 148 4.68 2.61 -2.09
C SER A 148 3.84 2.70 -0.82
N TYR A 149 2.95 3.69 -0.81
CA TYR A 149 1.99 3.89 0.26
C TYR A 149 0.69 4.42 -0.33
N ARG A 150 -0.41 4.13 0.34
CA ARG A 150 -1.73 4.69 -0.01
C ARG A 150 -2.38 5.32 1.21
N CYS A 151 -3.33 6.21 0.93
CA CYS A 151 -4.21 6.75 1.95
C CYS A 151 -5.48 5.89 2.01
N VAL A 152 -5.81 5.38 3.19
CA VAL A 152 -7.04 4.60 3.40
C VAL A 152 -7.94 5.32 4.38
N SER A 153 -9.24 5.34 4.11
CA SER A 153 -10.22 5.87 5.03
C SER A 153 -10.64 4.79 6.04
N GLY A 154 -10.74 5.17 7.30
CA GLY A 154 -11.24 4.31 8.37
C GLY A 154 -12.37 4.99 9.13
N LYS A 155 -13.37 4.19 9.51
CA LYS A 155 -14.31 4.58 10.56
C LYS A 155 -13.64 4.28 11.90
N ILE A 156 -13.48 5.29 12.75
CA ILE A 156 -13.03 5.04 14.13
C ILE A 156 -14.17 4.28 14.81
N VAL A 157 -13.99 2.97 14.98
CA VAL A 157 -14.89 2.15 15.77
C VAL A 157 -14.59 2.49 17.22
N GLY A 158 -15.34 3.45 17.77
CA GLY A 158 -15.34 3.71 19.21
C GLY A 158 -15.62 2.39 19.92
N MET A 159 -14.80 2.08 20.92
CA MET A 159 -14.98 0.90 21.77
C MET A 159 -16.46 0.78 22.13
N CYS A 160 -17.09 -0.34 21.77
CA CYS A 160 -18.44 -0.62 22.25
C CYS A 160 -18.35 -0.67 23.77
N GLY A 161 -18.78 0.42 24.42
CA GLY A 161 -18.77 0.52 25.86
C GLY A 161 -19.78 -0.48 26.40
N SER A 162 -19.29 -1.53 27.06
CA SER A 162 -20.10 -2.25 28.03
C SER A 162 -20.25 -1.36 29.27
N VAL A 163 -21.28 -0.52 29.28
CA VAL A 163 -21.82 0.04 30.53
C VAL A 163 -22.95 -0.88 30.99
N GLY A 164 -22.76 -1.41 32.20
CA GLY A 164 -23.49 -2.55 32.77
C GLY A 164 -24.88 -2.26 33.29
#